data_AF-M2XDB2-F1
#
_entry.id   AF-M2XDB2-F1
#
_cell.length_a   1.000
_cell.length_b   1.000
_cell.length_c   1.000
_cell.angle_alpha   90.00
_cell.angle_beta   90.00
_cell.angle_gamma   90.00
#
_symmetry.space_group_name_H-M   'P 1'
#
loop_
_entity.id
_entity.type
_entity.pdbx_description
1 polymer ?
#
loop_
_entity_poly.entity_id
_entity_poly.type
_entity_poly.pdbx_seq_one_letter_code
_entity_poly.pdbx_strand_id
1 'polypeptide(L)'
;MRFHLVDRIEELRPHESVRAVKATSLAEPYWQGEPPVMPPSLVLESICQAGTWLIMGSTELTRRAALLQVGELRTHGLVRPGQRLELTGTVVSWTEEIAVLSGRAAADGELVLEAEDIMCSLMDAETLQDRETSRRLYETLVRA
;
A
#
# COMPACT_ATOMS: atom_id res chain seq x y z
N MET A 1 3.26 9.54 -15.84
CA MET A 1 2.44 8.44 -15.27
C MET A 1 2.40 8.66 -13.76
N ARG A 2 1.22 8.79 -13.14
CA ARG A 2 1.12 8.81 -11.67
C ARG A 2 1.06 7.35 -11.20
N PHE A 3 2.02 6.93 -10.38
CA PHE A 3 2.10 5.56 -9.86
C PHE A 3 1.57 5.53 -8.42
N HIS A 4 0.25 5.59 -8.29
CA HIS A 4 -0.45 5.50 -7.01
C HIS A 4 -1.46 4.36 -7.11
N LEU A 5 -1.35 3.38 -6.22
CA LEU A 5 -2.18 2.19 -6.19
C LEU A 5 -3.03 2.13 -4.91
N VAL A 6 -3.26 3.28 -4.28
CA VAL A 6 -4.17 3.46 -3.16
C VAL A 6 -5.05 4.65 -3.50
N ASP A 7 -6.36 4.42 -3.54
CA ASP A 7 -7.34 5.43 -3.91
C ASP A 7 -8.02 6.05 -2.69
N ARG A 8 -8.08 5.30 -1.58
CA ARG A 8 -8.69 5.75 -0.32
C ARG A 8 -8.09 5.05 0.88
N ILE A 9 -7.94 5.77 1.99
CA ILE A 9 -7.64 5.22 3.31
C ILE A 9 -8.94 5.25 4.11
N GLU A 10 -9.47 4.07 4.45
CA GLU A 10 -10.71 3.95 5.21
C GLU A 10 -10.48 4.05 6.72
N GLU A 11 -9.36 3.51 7.19
CA GLU A 11 -8.98 3.53 8.59
C GLU A 11 -7.45 3.60 8.70
N LEU A 12 -6.96 4.48 9.57
CA LEU A 12 -5.53 4.57 9.86
C LEU A 12 -5.36 4.79 11.36
N ARG A 13 -4.70 3.83 12.01
CA ARG A 13 -4.33 3.88 13.42
C ARG A 13 -2.81 4.04 13.50
N PRO A 14 -2.31 5.23 13.87
CA PRO A 14 -0.87 5.49 13.95
C PRO A 14 -0.12 4.41 14.72
N HIS A 15 1.00 3.94 14.17
CA HIS A 15 1.85 2.87 14.70
C HIS A 15 1.20 1.49 14.88
N GLU A 16 -0.04 1.29 14.40
CA GLU A 16 -0.78 0.05 14.62
C GLU A 16 -1.21 -0.58 13.29
N SER A 17 -2.08 0.09 12.52
CA SER A 17 -2.69 -0.54 11.35
C SER A 17 -3.29 0.45 10.35
N VAL A 18 -3.48 -0.02 9.10
CA VAL A 18 -4.17 0.70 8.03
C VAL A 18 -5.15 -0.23 7.31
N ARG A 19 -6.33 0.30 6.97
CA ARG A 19 -7.23 -0.27 5.97
C ARG A 19 -7.40 0.75 4.85
N ALA A 20 -7.11 0.32 3.63
CA ALA A 20 -7.13 1.15 2.44
C ALA A 20 -7.77 0.40 1.28
N VAL A 21 -8.07 1.11 0.22
CA VAL A 21 -8.75 0.56 -0.95
C VAL A 21 -8.08 1.04 -2.22
N LYS A 22 -7.98 0.12 -3.17
CA LYS A 22 -7.68 0.41 -4.57
C LYS A 22 -8.88 -0.01 -5.44
N ALA A 23 -9.49 0.95 -6.11
CA ALA A 23 -10.41 0.69 -7.21
C ALA A 23 -9.60 0.32 -8.46
N THR A 24 -10.02 -0.73 -9.17
CA THR A 24 -9.37 -1.12 -10.42
C THR A 24 -10.29 -0.85 -11.61
N SER A 25 -9.70 -0.51 -12.75
CA SER A 25 -10.42 -0.20 -13.98
C SER A 25 -9.63 -0.73 -15.17
N LEU A 26 -10.33 -1.21 -16.21
CA LEU A 26 -9.70 -1.65 -17.46
C LEU A 26 -8.88 -0.54 -18.16
N ALA A 27 -9.12 0.73 -17.81
CA ALA A 27 -8.36 1.87 -18.33
C ALA A 27 -6.91 1.94 -17.82
N GLU A 28 -6.58 1.19 -16.76
CA GLU A 28 -5.21 1.15 -16.22
C GLU A 28 -4.27 0.38 -17.15
N PRO A 29 -3.02 0.84 -17.37
CA PRO A 29 -2.17 0.30 -18.43
C PRO A 29 -1.46 -1.02 -18.06
N TYR A 30 -1.58 -1.49 -16.82
CA TYR A 30 -0.77 -2.58 -16.29
C TYR A 30 -1.43 -3.97 -16.38
N TRP A 31 -2.60 -4.08 -16.99
CA TRP A 31 -3.27 -5.37 -17.18
C TRP A 31 -2.43 -6.28 -18.08
N GLN A 32 -2.24 -7.54 -17.66
CA GLN A 32 -1.46 -8.52 -18.39
C GLN A 32 -2.29 -9.76 -18.72
N GLY A 33 -1.92 -10.45 -19.81
CA GLY A 33 -2.52 -11.73 -20.21
C GLY A 33 -3.90 -11.63 -20.85
N GLU A 34 -4.42 -12.79 -21.26
CA GLU A 34 -5.78 -12.97 -21.78
C GLU A 34 -6.41 -14.20 -21.11
N PRO A 35 -7.37 -14.03 -20.17
CA PRO A 35 -8.00 -12.77 -19.78
C PRO A 35 -7.07 -11.83 -18.97
N PRO A 36 -7.34 -10.51 -18.96
CA PRO A 36 -6.50 -9.52 -18.27
C PRO A 36 -6.52 -9.70 -16.75
N VAL A 37 -5.33 -9.66 -16.13
CA VAL A 37 -5.12 -9.76 -14.69
C VAL A 37 -4.15 -8.70 -14.17
N MET A 38 -4.31 -8.28 -12.91
CA MET A 38 -3.35 -7.43 -12.23
C MET A 38 -2.11 -8.26 -11.86
N PRO A 39 -0.89 -7.82 -12.19
CA PRO A 39 0.34 -8.50 -11.79
C PRO A 39 0.43 -8.61 -10.26
N PRO A 40 0.84 -9.77 -9.70
CA PRO A 40 1.00 -9.93 -8.25
C PRO A 40 1.95 -8.92 -7.62
N SER A 41 2.98 -8.47 -8.36
CA SER A 41 3.90 -7.41 -7.92
C SER A 41 3.19 -6.07 -7.70
N LEU A 42 2.15 -5.74 -8.47
CA LEU A 42 1.38 -4.53 -8.26
C LEU A 42 0.38 -4.66 -7.12
N VAL A 43 -0.13 -5.87 -6.87
CA VAL A 43 -0.95 -6.15 -5.67
C VAL A 43 -0.10 -5.96 -4.42
N LEU A 44 1.12 -6.52 -4.41
CA LEU A 44 2.10 -6.31 -3.34
C LEU A 44 2.47 -4.83 -3.19
N GLU A 45 2.75 -4.14 -4.29
CA GLU A 45 3.05 -2.69 -4.26
C GLU A 45 1.89 -1.89 -3.66
N SER A 46 0.64 -2.28 -3.92
CA SER A 46 -0.54 -1.63 -3.32
C SER A 46 -0.54 -1.78 -1.80
N ILE A 47 -0.20 -2.97 -1.29
CA ILE A 47 -0.01 -3.21 0.16
C ILE A 47 1.13 -2.35 0.71
N CYS A 48 2.28 -2.33 0.04
CA CYS A 48 3.44 -1.53 0.44
C CYS A 48 3.11 -0.02 0.48
N GLN A 49 2.33 0.48 -0.48
CA GLN A 49 1.89 1.88 -0.49
C GLN A 49 0.89 2.18 0.63
N ALA A 50 -0.04 1.26 0.93
CA ALA A 50 -0.91 1.39 2.09
C ALA A 50 -0.10 1.46 3.39
N GLY A 51 0.89 0.57 3.56
CA GLY A 51 1.84 0.60 4.67
C GLY A 51 2.69 1.88 4.71
N THR A 52 3.07 2.42 3.56
CA THR A 52 3.76 3.72 3.46
C THR A 52 2.89 4.85 4.00
N TRP A 53 1.60 4.85 3.70
CA TRP A 53 0.67 5.85 4.25
C TRP A 53 0.47 5.70 5.75
N LEU A 54 0.44 4.48 6.28
CA LEU A 54 0.49 4.23 7.72
C LEU A 54 1.74 4.88 8.34
N ILE A 55 2.89 4.67 7.71
CA ILE A 55 4.17 5.23 8.18
C ILE A 55 4.13 6.76 8.17
N MET A 56 3.66 7.35 7.09
CA MET A 56 3.54 8.81 6.96
C MET A 56 2.56 9.39 7.99
N GLY A 57 1.41 8.76 8.19
CA GLY A 57 0.44 9.17 9.21
C GLY A 57 0.97 9.04 10.64
N SER A 58 1.81 8.03 10.89
CA SER A 58 2.44 7.79 12.20
C SER A 58 3.59 8.75 12.52
N THR A 59 4.16 9.39 11.50
CA THR A 59 5.34 10.26 11.64
C THR A 59 5.06 11.71 11.26
N GLU A 60 3.79 12.12 11.25
CA GLU A 60 3.37 13.48 10.88
C GLU A 60 3.93 13.93 9.51
N LEU A 61 3.99 12.98 8.56
CA LEU A 61 4.50 13.14 7.21
C LEU A 61 6.00 13.46 7.13
N THR A 62 6.77 13.20 8.19
CA THR A 62 8.22 13.43 8.19
C THR A 62 9.01 12.23 7.67
N ARG A 63 8.47 11.01 7.79
CA ARG A 63 9.11 9.80 7.27
C ARG A 63 8.29 9.14 6.17
N ARG A 64 9.00 8.50 5.24
CA ARG A 64 8.41 7.68 4.18
C ARG A 64 9.15 6.34 4.10
N ALA A 65 8.40 5.29 3.79
CA ALA A 65 8.95 3.97 3.61
C ALA A 65 9.76 3.88 2.31
N ALA A 66 10.92 3.23 2.39
CA ALA A 66 11.57 2.61 1.24
C ALA A 66 11.70 1.11 1.52
N LEU A 67 11.18 0.30 0.60
CA LEU A 67 11.15 -1.15 0.74
C LEU A 67 12.58 -1.71 0.74
N LEU A 68 12.91 -2.53 1.73
CA LEU A 68 14.19 -3.25 1.81
C LEU A 68 14.02 -4.72 1.44
N GLN A 69 13.03 -5.38 2.03
CA GLN A 69 12.79 -6.81 1.87
C GLN A 69 11.33 -7.16 2.14
N VAL A 70 10.86 -8.25 1.53
CA VAL A 70 9.63 -8.96 1.90
C VAL A 70 10.04 -10.35 2.37
N GLY A 71 9.64 -10.75 3.58
CA GLY A 71 9.98 -12.04 4.16
C GLY A 71 9.25 -13.19 3.48
N GLU A 72 7.92 -13.23 3.64
CA GLU A 72 7.08 -14.23 3.00
C GLU A 72 6.01 -13.58 2.12
N LEU A 73 5.78 -14.17 0.94
CA LEU A 73 4.73 -13.75 0.01
C LEU A 73 3.90 -14.97 -0.39
N ARG A 74 2.58 -14.90 -0.15
CA ARG A 74 1.62 -15.94 -0.54
C ARG A 74 0.59 -15.35 -1.48
N THR A 75 0.42 -15.97 -2.64
CA THR A 75 -0.59 -15.60 -3.64
C THR A 75 -1.71 -16.62 -3.66
N HIS A 76 -2.94 -16.17 -3.56
CA HIS A 76 -4.12 -17.02 -3.38
C HIS A 76 -5.08 -16.95 -4.56
N GLY A 77 -5.07 -15.84 -5.31
CA GLY A 77 -6.01 -15.60 -6.40
C GLY A 77 -5.55 -14.52 -7.36
N LEU A 78 -6.40 -14.23 -8.35
CA LEU A 78 -6.14 -13.23 -9.39
C LEU A 78 -7.06 -12.03 -9.17
N VAL A 79 -6.54 -10.83 -9.44
CA VAL A 79 -7.34 -9.60 -9.47
C VAL A 79 -7.66 -9.27 -10.92
N ARG A 80 -8.94 -9.05 -11.21
CA ARG A 80 -9.45 -8.69 -12.54
C ARG A 80 -9.85 -7.22 -12.60
N PRO A 81 -9.89 -6.63 -13.80
CA PRO A 81 -10.39 -5.27 -13.98
C PRO A 81 -11.80 -5.08 -13.41
N GLY A 82 -11.99 -3.97 -12.69
CA GLY A 82 -13.28 -3.60 -12.10
C GLY A 82 -13.49 -4.07 -10.66
N GLN A 83 -12.65 -4.97 -10.16
CA GLN A 83 -12.73 -5.42 -8.77
C GLN A 83 -12.21 -4.36 -7.81
N ARG A 84 -12.78 -4.33 -6.59
CA ARG A 84 -12.29 -3.50 -5.49
C ARG A 84 -11.26 -4.29 -4.71
N LEU A 85 -10.04 -3.76 -4.62
CA LEU A 85 -8.97 -4.35 -3.84
C LEU A 85 -8.93 -3.70 -2.45
N GLU A 86 -9.30 -4.46 -1.43
CA GLU A 86 -9.22 -4.10 -0.02
C GLU A 86 -7.82 -4.44 0.49
N LEU A 87 -7.14 -3.44 1.04
CA LEU A 87 -5.76 -3.52 1.49
C LEU A 87 -5.73 -3.36 3.00
N THR A 88 -5.06 -4.26 3.69
CA THR A 88 -4.81 -4.16 5.13
C THR A 88 -3.32 -4.22 5.40
N GLY A 89 -2.87 -3.46 6.40
CA GLY A 89 -1.50 -3.48 6.88
C GLY A 89 -1.46 -3.33 8.40
N THR A 90 -0.55 -4.04 9.05
CA THR A 90 -0.34 -4.01 10.50
C THR A 90 1.14 -3.86 10.81
N VAL A 91 1.48 -3.06 11.82
CA VAL A 91 2.85 -2.95 12.31
C VAL A 91 3.22 -4.21 13.10
N VAL A 92 4.30 -4.87 12.68
CA VAL A 92 4.90 -6.00 13.38
C VAL A 92 5.98 -5.50 14.35
N SER A 93 6.81 -4.57 13.89
CA SER A 93 7.82 -3.91 14.73
C SER A 93 8.15 -2.52 14.19
N TRP A 94 8.66 -1.65 15.07
CA TRP A 94 8.94 -0.26 14.72
C TRP A 94 10.13 0.29 15.50
N THR A 95 11.05 0.94 14.81
CA THR A 95 12.15 1.75 15.36
C THR A 95 12.19 3.12 14.68
N GLU A 96 13.18 3.95 15.01
CA GLU A 96 13.35 5.25 14.34
C GLU A 96 13.72 5.11 12.86
N GLU A 97 14.46 4.05 12.50
CA GLU A 97 15.03 3.86 11.16
C GLU A 97 14.33 2.76 10.35
N ILE A 98 13.65 1.82 11.00
CA ILE A 98 13.05 0.64 10.36
C ILE A 98 11.62 0.45 10.84
N ALA A 99 10.73 0.08 9.92
CA ALA A 99 9.43 -0.49 10.23
C ALA A 99 9.29 -1.85 9.56
N VAL A 100 8.71 -2.82 10.27
CA VAL A 100 8.32 -4.12 9.72
C VAL A 100 6.81 -4.21 9.76
N LEU A 101 6.20 -4.51 8.61
CA LEU A 101 4.77 -4.59 8.42
C LEU A 101 4.36 -5.96 7.90
N SER A 102 3.13 -6.37 8.21
CA SER A 102 2.44 -7.44 7.52
C SER A 102 1.21 -6.87 6.82
N GLY A 103 0.80 -7.44 5.70
CA GLY A 103 -0.33 -6.93 4.95
C GLY A 103 -1.02 -7.96 4.08
N ARG A 104 -2.29 -7.69 3.78
CA ARG A 104 -3.16 -8.55 2.98
C ARG A 104 -3.90 -7.72 1.94
N ALA A 105 -4.17 -8.34 0.80
CA ALA A 105 -5.05 -7.82 -0.22
C ALA A 105 -6.18 -8.81 -0.50
N ALA A 106 -7.42 -8.32 -0.48
CA ALA A 106 -8.61 -9.07 -0.86
C ALA A 106 -9.32 -8.38 -2.03
N ALA A 107 -9.73 -9.13 -3.06
CA ALA A 107 -10.49 -8.61 -4.19
C ALA A 107 -11.95 -9.01 -4.04
N ASP A 108 -12.84 -8.03 -3.87
CA ASP A 108 -14.27 -8.23 -3.59
C ASP A 108 -14.54 -9.23 -2.45
N GLY A 109 -13.73 -9.16 -1.39
CA GLY A 109 -13.82 -10.02 -0.20
C GLY A 109 -13.04 -11.33 -0.25
N GLU A 110 -12.49 -11.71 -1.42
CA GLU A 110 -11.68 -12.93 -1.56
C GLU A 110 -10.18 -12.62 -1.40
N LEU A 111 -9.49 -13.33 -0.52
CA LEU A 111 -8.06 -13.13 -0.29
C LEU A 111 -7.27 -13.46 -1.58
N VAL A 112 -6.46 -12.51 -2.06
CA VAL A 112 -5.65 -12.69 -3.28
C VAL A 112 -4.15 -12.70 -3.00
N LEU A 113 -3.69 -11.99 -1.97
CA LEU A 113 -2.28 -11.91 -1.63
C LEU A 113 -2.09 -11.61 -0.14
N GLU A 114 -1.11 -12.26 0.47
CA GLU A 114 -0.60 -11.95 1.80
C GLU A 114 0.91 -11.77 1.73
N ALA A 115 1.41 -10.77 2.45
CA ALA A 115 2.82 -10.49 2.59
C ALA A 115 3.15 -10.28 4.07
N GLU A 116 4.11 -11.03 4.57
CA GLU A 116 4.57 -11.01 5.96
C GLU A 116 6.02 -10.50 6.00
N ASP A 117 6.38 -9.84 7.09
CA ASP A 117 7.72 -9.27 7.32
C ASP A 117 8.20 -8.34 6.18
N ILE A 118 7.32 -7.43 5.74
CA ILE A 118 7.66 -6.33 4.83
C ILE A 118 8.52 -5.33 5.60
N MET A 119 9.83 -5.38 5.39
CA MET A 119 10.80 -4.51 6.05
C MET A 119 11.06 -3.27 5.21
N CYS A 120 10.93 -2.10 5.83
CA CYS A 120 11.11 -0.80 5.22
C CYS A 120 12.09 0.06 6.03
N SER A 121 12.97 0.79 5.34
CA SER A 121 13.69 1.90 5.96
C SER A 121 12.82 3.16 5.99
N LEU A 122 12.91 3.92 7.08
CA LEU A 122 12.22 5.18 7.30
C LEU A 122 13.10 6.34 6.86
N MET A 123 12.93 6.75 5.60
CA MET A 123 13.67 7.86 5.02
C MET A 123 12.99 9.20 5.30
N ASP A 124 13.73 10.29 5.21
CA ASP A 124 13.13 11.63 5.17
C ASP A 124 12.19 11.74 3.96
N ALA A 125 10.93 12.04 4.22
CA ALA A 125 9.90 12.14 3.20
C ALA A 125 10.23 13.20 2.14
N GLU A 126 10.89 14.30 2.53
CA GLU A 126 11.22 15.41 1.63
C GLU A 126 12.30 15.04 0.60
N THR A 127 13.06 13.98 0.86
CA THR A 127 14.04 13.45 -0.12
C THR A 127 13.35 12.85 -1.35
N LEU A 128 12.11 12.36 -1.18
CA LEU A 128 11.40 11.60 -2.23
C LEU A 128 10.31 12.42 -2.92
N GLN A 129 9.59 13.26 -2.16
CA GLN A 129 8.50 14.07 -2.69
C GLN A 129 8.33 15.31 -1.82
N ASP A 130 7.99 16.44 -2.44
CA ASP A 130 7.76 17.66 -1.69
C ASP A 130 6.66 17.48 -0.64
N ARG A 131 6.86 18.12 0.53
CA ARG A 131 6.00 17.94 1.70
C ARG A 131 4.57 18.43 1.47
N GLU A 132 4.39 19.48 0.67
CA GLU A 132 3.07 20.05 0.42
C GLU A 132 2.22 19.12 -0.44
N THR A 133 2.77 18.56 -1.52
CA THR A 133 2.09 17.58 -2.36
C THR A 133 1.81 16.31 -1.57
N SER A 134 2.76 15.83 -0.76
CA SER A 134 2.57 14.66 0.11
C SER A 134 1.40 14.88 1.09
N ARG A 135 1.33 16.07 1.70
CA ARG A 135 0.22 16.45 2.59
C ARG A 135 -1.12 16.50 1.86
N ARG A 136 -1.18 17.15 0.70
CA ARG A 136 -2.41 17.25 -0.11
C ARG A 136 -2.93 15.87 -0.53
N LEU A 137 -2.03 14.98 -0.94
CA LEU A 137 -2.38 13.60 -1.29
C LEU A 137 -2.89 12.84 -0.07
N TYR A 138 -2.19 12.90 1.06
CA TYR A 138 -2.61 12.26 2.30
C TYR A 138 -4.02 12.73 2.73
N GLU A 139 -4.25 14.05 2.74
CA GLU A 139 -5.55 14.63 3.07
C GLU A 139 -6.65 14.19 2.11
N THR A 140 -6.33 14.06 0.82
CA THR A 140 -7.28 13.57 -0.19
C THR A 140 -7.66 12.11 0.07
N LEU A 141 -6.67 11.26 0.37
CA LEU A 141 -6.89 9.83 0.58
C LEU A 141 -7.68 9.52 1.85
N VAL A 142 -7.47 10.30 2.91
CA VAL A 142 -8.16 10.11 4.20
C VAL A 142 -9.57 10.71 4.21
N ARG A 143 -9.85 11.71 3.36
CA ARG A 143 -11.17 12.37 3.27
C ARG A 143 -12.09 11.80 2.18
N ALA A 144 -11.54 11.07 1.22
CA ALA A 144 -12.30 10.39 0.16
C ALA A 144 -13.27 9.35 0.75
#